data_AF-A0AAZ3NVG5-F1
#
_entry.id   AF-A0AAZ3NVG5-F1
#
_cell.length_a   1.000
_cell.length_b   1.000
_cell.length_c   1.000
_cell.angle_alpha   90.00
_cell.angle_beta   90.00
_cell.angle_gamma   90.00
#
_symmetry.space_group_name_H-M   'P 1'
#
loop_
_entity.id
_entity.type
_entity.pdbx_description
1 polymer ?
#
loop_
_entity_poly.entity_id
_entity_poly.type
_entity_poly.pdbx_seq_one_letter_code
_entity_poly.pdbx_strand_id
1 'polypeptide(L)'
;MVPIVFPPFIFPQGILETLFKKRAVFHVGLPWHDLLIQVSRTRNSTMSLAKPAMRGLLGKRLRFHLPIAFALSLVAAAAFKYGVTEPRKQAYADFYKQYDTTKEFNNMRDAGVFESVRPTGE
;
A
#
# COMPACT_ATOMS: atom_id res chain seq x y z
N MET A 1 14.94 10.85 -31.81
CA MET A 1 14.81 12.17 -31.18
C MET A 1 13.52 12.79 -31.70
N VAL A 2 12.47 12.85 -30.87
CA VAL A 2 11.15 13.38 -31.25
C VAL A 2 10.96 14.71 -30.52
N PRO A 3 10.80 15.85 -31.21
CA PRO A 3 10.62 17.13 -30.53
C PRO A 3 9.17 17.26 -30.00
N ILE A 4 9.07 17.51 -28.71
CA ILE A 4 7.82 17.82 -28.00
C ILE A 4 7.50 19.31 -28.27
N VAL A 5 6.47 19.57 -29.09
CA VAL A 5 5.95 20.92 -29.34
C VAL A 5 4.84 21.19 -28.32
N PHE A 6 5.11 22.10 -27.38
CA PHE A 6 4.11 22.61 -26.43
C PHE A 6 3.16 23.59 -27.13
N PRO A 7 1.82 23.50 -26.95
CA PRO A 7 0.89 24.50 -27.44
C PRO A 7 0.92 25.79 -26.59
N PRO A 8 0.67 26.97 -27.19
CA PRO A 8 0.75 28.25 -26.50
C PRO A 8 -0.40 28.43 -25.49
N PHE A 9 -0.02 28.85 -24.29
CA PHE A 9 -0.89 29.15 -23.17
C PHE A 9 -1.67 30.45 -23.45
N ILE A 10 -2.96 30.34 -23.75
CA ILE A 10 -3.85 31.49 -23.99
C ILE A 10 -4.27 32.07 -22.64
N PHE A 11 -3.81 33.29 -22.35
CA PHE A 11 -4.22 34.08 -21.19
C PHE A 11 -5.68 34.56 -21.36
N PRO A 12 -6.60 34.35 -20.41
CA PRO A 12 -7.95 34.92 -20.51
C PRO A 12 -7.91 36.39 -20.08
N GLN A 13 -7.98 37.31 -21.03
CA GLN A 13 -8.08 38.76 -20.79
C GLN A 13 -9.50 39.17 -20.33
N GLY A 14 -9.90 38.76 -19.14
CA GLY A 14 -11.31 38.95 -18.70
C GLY A 14 -11.53 39.12 -17.21
N ILE A 15 -10.55 39.61 -16.44
CA ILE A 15 -10.66 39.66 -14.96
C ILE A 15 -10.71 41.09 -14.38
N LEU A 16 -10.56 42.15 -15.19
CA LEU A 16 -10.62 43.54 -14.70
C LEU A 16 -11.90 44.32 -15.02
N GLU A 17 -12.80 43.79 -15.86
CA GLU A 17 -14.02 44.51 -16.28
C GLU A 17 -15.29 44.15 -15.48
N THR A 18 -15.24 43.14 -14.60
CA THR A 18 -16.41 42.72 -13.81
C THR A 18 -16.48 43.36 -12.42
N LEU A 19 -15.43 44.07 -11.99
CA LEU A 19 -15.33 44.65 -10.64
C LEU A 19 -15.79 46.12 -10.55
N PHE A 20 -15.98 46.82 -11.67
CA PHE A 20 -16.33 48.25 -11.63
C PHE A 20 -17.83 48.56 -11.81
N LYS A 21 -18.67 47.55 -12.12
CA LYS A 21 -20.12 47.73 -12.37
C LYS A 21 -21.03 47.12 -11.30
N LYS A 22 -20.55 46.97 -10.07
CA LYS A 22 -21.36 46.52 -8.91
C LYS A 22 -21.34 47.48 -7.72
N ARG A 23 -21.16 48.77 -7.98
CA ARG A 23 -21.23 49.82 -6.94
C ARG A 23 -22.13 50.98 -7.39
N ALA A 24 -23.37 50.68 -7.79
CA ALA A 24 -24.35 51.73 -8.05
C ALA A 24 -25.80 51.24 -8.06
N VAL A 25 -26.23 50.41 -7.10
CA VAL A 25 -27.67 50.26 -6.78
C VAL A 25 -27.81 49.83 -5.31
N PHE A 26 -27.46 50.72 -4.37
CA PHE A 26 -27.92 50.60 -2.99
C PHE A 26 -29.31 51.25 -2.94
N HIS A 27 -30.32 50.47 -3.33
CA HIS A 27 -31.71 50.82 -3.05
C HIS A 27 -31.98 50.53 -1.57
N VAL A 28 -32.31 51.60 -0.88
CA VAL A 28 -32.83 51.69 0.48
C VAL A 28 -34.07 50.78 0.63
N GLY A 29 -34.04 49.89 1.62
CA GLY A 29 -35.22 49.24 2.22
C GLY A 29 -35.69 47.93 1.58
N LEU A 30 -35.24 46.78 2.11
CA LEU A 30 -35.90 45.48 1.92
C LEU A 30 -35.83 44.63 3.21
N PRO A 31 -36.87 43.82 3.50
CA PRO A 31 -37.34 43.54 4.85
C PRO A 31 -36.82 42.19 5.38
N TRP A 32 -36.62 42.12 6.70
CA TRP A 32 -36.12 40.94 7.44
C TRP A 32 -36.98 39.66 7.31
N HIS A 33 -38.11 39.72 6.60
CA HIS A 33 -39.03 38.62 6.38
C HIS A 33 -38.58 37.68 5.22
N ASP A 34 -37.77 38.16 4.27
CA ASP A 34 -37.31 37.34 3.12
C ASP A 34 -36.18 36.36 3.48
N LEU A 35 -35.41 36.65 4.54
CA LEU A 35 -34.37 35.75 5.04
C LEU A 35 -34.95 34.44 5.60
N LEU A 36 -36.13 34.50 6.21
CA LEU A 36 -36.81 33.33 6.77
C LEU A 36 -37.44 32.43 5.68
N ILE A 37 -37.74 33.01 4.52
CA ILE A 37 -38.26 32.27 3.35
C ILE A 37 -37.12 31.60 2.56
N GLN A 38 -35.91 32.18 2.53
CA GLN A 38 -34.74 31.50 1.93
C GLN A 38 -34.20 30.36 2.81
N VAL A 39 -34.19 30.52 4.15
CA VAL A 39 -33.77 29.45 5.07
C VAL A 39 -34.69 28.23 4.98
N SER A 40 -36.00 28.42 4.78
CA SER A 40 -36.96 27.33 4.63
C SER A 40 -36.92 26.64 3.25
N ARG A 41 -36.26 27.22 2.24
CA ARG A 41 -36.05 26.63 0.90
C ARG A 41 -34.70 25.88 0.79
N THR A 42 -34.38 25.08 1.79
CA THR A 42 -33.20 24.18 1.78
C THR A 42 -33.56 22.73 2.07
N ARG A 43 -34.72 22.26 1.59
CA ARG A 43 -35.08 20.83 1.67
C ARG A 43 -35.77 20.36 0.40
N ASN A 44 -34.98 19.70 -0.45
CA ASN A 44 -35.23 18.36 -1.01
C ASN A 44 -34.44 18.19 -2.32
N SER A 45 -33.13 17.97 -2.21
CA SER A 45 -32.34 17.43 -3.31
C SER A 45 -32.60 15.93 -3.38
N THR A 46 -33.46 15.48 -4.28
CA THR A 46 -33.51 14.06 -4.64
C THR A 46 -32.16 13.70 -5.27
N MET A 47 -31.24 13.14 -4.48
CA MET A 47 -29.93 12.68 -4.96
C MET A 47 -30.15 11.48 -5.90
N SER A 48 -30.38 11.77 -7.17
CA SER A 48 -30.36 10.78 -8.23
C SER A 48 -28.95 10.20 -8.34
N LEU A 49 -28.84 8.87 -8.33
CA LEU A 49 -27.57 8.17 -8.36
C LEU A 49 -26.78 8.56 -9.62
N ALA A 50 -25.62 9.20 -9.42
CA ALA A 50 -24.72 9.53 -10.52
C ALA A 50 -24.32 8.24 -11.26
N LYS A 51 -24.38 8.26 -12.59
CA LYS A 51 -24.15 7.07 -13.41
C LYS A 51 -22.75 6.50 -13.13
N PRO A 52 -22.64 5.24 -12.65
CA PRO A 52 -21.35 4.66 -12.36
C PRO A 52 -20.55 4.41 -13.64
N ALA A 53 -19.22 4.32 -13.50
CA ALA A 53 -18.35 4.00 -14.62
C ALA A 53 -18.64 2.57 -15.13
N MET A 54 -19.18 2.45 -16.35
CA MET A 54 -19.57 1.17 -16.95
C MET A 54 -18.50 0.55 -17.87
N ARG A 55 -17.40 1.25 -18.16
CA ARG A 55 -16.35 0.81 -19.11
C ARG A 55 -14.98 0.84 -18.46
N GLY A 56 -14.10 -0.08 -18.88
CA GLY A 56 -12.70 -0.13 -18.43
C GLY A 56 -12.51 -0.57 -16.96
N LEU A 57 -13.52 -1.19 -16.35
CA LEU A 57 -13.48 -1.66 -14.96
C LEU A 57 -12.35 -2.68 -14.73
N LEU A 58 -12.12 -3.58 -15.70
CA LEU A 58 -11.04 -4.58 -15.63
C LEU A 58 -9.65 -3.94 -15.61
N GLY A 59 -9.40 -2.97 -16.49
CA GLY A 59 -8.12 -2.26 -16.54
C GLY A 59 -7.82 -1.48 -15.25
N LYS A 60 -8.84 -0.85 -14.66
CA LYS A 60 -8.70 -0.17 -13.36
C LYS A 60 -8.36 -1.15 -12.23
N ARG A 61 -9.03 -2.31 -12.17
CA ARG A 61 -8.73 -3.32 -11.16
C ARG A 61 -7.36 -3.95 -11.38
N LEU A 62 -6.99 -4.27 -12.61
CA LEU A 62 -5.70 -4.89 -12.91
C LEU A 62 -4.52 -3.99 -12.53
N ARG A 63 -4.59 -2.70 -12.86
CA ARG A 63 -3.57 -1.71 -12.46
C ARG A 63 -3.45 -1.55 -10.95
N PHE A 64 -4.52 -1.79 -10.21
CA PHE A 64 -4.50 -1.79 -8.74
C PHE A 64 -3.90 -3.08 -8.17
N HIS A 65 -4.26 -4.24 -8.72
CA HIS A 65 -3.85 -5.54 -8.16
C HIS A 65 -2.41 -5.94 -8.55
N LEU A 66 -1.91 -5.53 -9.72
CA LEU A 66 -0.55 -5.84 -10.16
C LEU A 66 0.55 -5.44 -9.16
N PRO A 67 0.64 -4.17 -8.72
CA PRO A 67 1.66 -3.78 -7.76
C PRO A 67 1.47 -4.46 -6.39
N ILE A 68 0.21 -4.68 -5.98
CA ILE A 68 -0.10 -5.35 -4.71
C ILE A 68 0.37 -6.80 -4.73
N ALA A 69 0.07 -7.54 -5.81
CA ALA A 69 0.50 -8.92 -5.97
C ALA A 69 2.03 -9.03 -5.96
N PHE A 70 2.72 -8.09 -6.60
CA PHE A 70 4.19 -8.06 -6.61
C PHE A 70 4.77 -7.71 -5.24
N ALA A 71 4.19 -6.75 -4.52
CA ALA A 71 4.62 -6.43 -3.17
C ALA A 71 4.42 -7.63 -2.23
N LEU A 72 3.26 -8.28 -2.30
CA LEU A 72 2.96 -9.47 -1.49
C LEU A 72 3.90 -10.64 -1.80
N SER A 73 4.23 -10.88 -3.07
CA SER A 73 5.16 -11.96 -3.43
C SER A 73 6.57 -11.71 -2.88
N LEU A 74 7.07 -10.47 -2.96
CA LEU A 74 8.37 -10.11 -2.39
C LEU A 74 8.40 -10.24 -0.87
N VAL A 75 7.34 -9.80 -0.20
CA VAL A 75 7.21 -9.94 1.26
C VAL A 75 7.19 -11.42 1.64
N ALA A 76 6.42 -12.25 0.94
CA ALA A 76 6.37 -13.68 1.19
C ALA A 76 7.74 -14.36 0.97
N ALA A 77 8.45 -13.98 -0.10
CA ALA A 77 9.79 -14.48 -0.38
C ALA A 77 10.80 -14.08 0.71
N ALA A 78 10.76 -12.83 1.18
CA ALA A 78 11.60 -12.37 2.27
C ALA A 78 11.27 -13.11 3.58
N ALA A 79 9.99 -13.24 3.92
CA ALA A 79 9.53 -13.96 5.10
C ALA A 79 10.02 -15.42 5.09
N PHE A 80 9.96 -16.10 3.95
CA PHE A 80 10.45 -17.46 3.82
C PHE A 80 11.98 -17.56 3.96
N LYS A 81 12.72 -16.64 3.32
CA LYS A 81 14.18 -16.61 3.41
C LYS A 81 14.66 -16.44 4.85
N TYR A 82 14.13 -15.44 5.56
CA TYR A 82 14.56 -15.14 6.93
C TYR A 82 13.93 -16.06 7.98
N GLY A 83 12.70 -16.53 7.76
CA GLY A 83 12.01 -17.39 8.71
C GLY A 83 12.42 -18.86 8.63
N VAL A 84 12.86 -19.34 7.47
CA VAL A 84 13.14 -20.77 7.26
C VAL A 84 14.57 -21.00 6.80
N THR A 85 15.01 -20.31 5.76
CA THR A 85 16.27 -20.65 5.09
C THR A 85 17.50 -20.27 5.91
N GLU A 86 17.55 -19.02 6.40
CA GLU A 86 18.65 -18.52 7.21
C GLU A 86 18.79 -19.20 8.58
N PRO A 87 17.72 -19.38 9.40
CA PRO A 87 17.85 -20.05 10.69
C PRO A 87 18.27 -21.52 10.54
N ARG A 88 17.83 -22.21 9.48
CA ARG A 88 18.33 -23.56 9.18
C ARG A 88 19.83 -23.55 8.92
N LYS A 89 20.32 -22.67 8.05
CA LYS A 89 21.76 -22.55 7.76
C LYS A 89 22.56 -22.20 9.01
N GLN A 90 22.07 -21.28 9.83
CA GLN A 90 22.70 -20.89 11.09
C GLN A 90 22.74 -22.06 12.07
N ALA A 91 21.64 -22.80 12.24
CA ALA A 91 21.61 -23.97 13.12
C ALA A 91 22.64 -25.03 12.74
N TYR A 92 22.82 -25.32 11.44
CA TYR A 92 23.88 -26.22 10.98
C TYR A 92 25.28 -25.65 11.26
N ALA A 93 25.49 -24.36 10.98
CA ALA A 93 26.77 -23.73 11.24
C ALA A 93 27.11 -23.73 12.74
N ASP A 94 26.14 -23.44 13.60
CA ASP A 94 26.30 -23.40 15.05
C ASP A 94 26.55 -24.79 15.64
N PHE A 95 25.90 -25.82 15.11
CA PHE A 95 26.20 -27.21 15.45
C PHE A 95 27.69 -27.52 15.19
N TYR A 96 28.17 -27.28 13.97
CA TYR A 96 29.56 -27.62 13.61
C TYR A 96 30.63 -26.73 14.26
N LYS A 97 30.30 -25.53 14.76
CA LYS A 97 31.27 -24.68 15.47
C LYS A 97 31.77 -25.28 16.77
N GLN A 98 30.93 -26.03 17.48
CA GLN A 98 31.24 -26.60 18.80
C GLN A 98 31.27 -28.13 18.78
N TYR A 99 31.12 -28.75 17.60
CA TYR A 99 31.03 -30.19 17.47
C TYR A 99 32.41 -30.86 17.61
N ASP A 100 32.58 -31.66 18.66
CA ASP A 100 33.72 -32.56 18.84
C ASP A 100 33.28 -33.99 18.49
N THR A 101 33.80 -34.50 17.38
CA THR A 101 33.44 -35.82 16.84
C THR A 101 33.86 -36.95 17.77
N THR A 102 34.96 -36.80 18.50
CA THR A 102 35.50 -37.84 19.38
C THR A 102 34.68 -37.97 20.65
N LYS A 103 34.26 -36.83 21.21
CA LYS A 103 33.37 -36.79 22.38
C LYS A 103 32.01 -37.39 22.07
N GLU A 104 31.40 -37.01 20.95
CA GLU A 104 30.09 -37.54 20.57
C GLU A 104 30.18 -39.04 20.22
N PHE A 105 31.26 -39.46 19.57
CA PHE A 105 31.53 -40.87 19.32
C PHE A 105 31.65 -41.68 20.62
N ASN A 106 32.38 -41.19 21.63
CA ASN A 106 32.50 -41.88 22.91
C ASN A 106 31.15 -41.95 23.64
N ASN A 107 30.35 -40.87 23.62
CA ASN A 107 28.99 -40.89 24.15
C ASN A 107 28.11 -41.96 23.47
N MET A 108 28.16 -42.06 22.13
CA MET A 108 27.39 -43.07 21.38
C MET A 108 27.91 -44.49 21.58
N ARG A 109 29.23 -44.65 21.73
CA ARG A 109 29.91 -45.91 22.02
C ARG A 109 29.51 -46.43 23.39
N ASP A 110 29.56 -45.58 24.41
CA ASP A 110 29.19 -45.95 25.77
C ASP A 110 27.68 -46.19 25.92
N ALA A 111 26.87 -45.55 25.06
CA ALA A 111 25.44 -45.87 24.91
C ALA A 111 25.17 -47.20 24.18
N GLY A 112 26.20 -47.90 23.68
CA GLY A 112 26.08 -49.21 23.05
C GLY A 112 25.42 -49.19 21.67
N VAL A 113 25.43 -48.04 20.97
CA VAL A 113 24.82 -47.90 19.63
C VAL A 113 25.63 -48.62 18.55
N PHE A 114 26.94 -48.80 18.77
CA PHE A 114 27.82 -49.42 17.80
C PHE A 114 27.92 -50.93 17.98
N GLU A 115 27.70 -51.67 16.89
CA GLU A 115 27.96 -53.11 16.83
C GLU A 115 29.47 -53.41 16.70
N SER A 116 30.22 -52.51 16.08
CA SER A 116 31.66 -52.69 15.79
C SER A 116 32.59 -52.30 16.94
N VAL A 117 32.12 -51.50 17.90
CA VAL A 117 32.94 -50.98 19.00
C VAL A 117 32.21 -51.16 20.32
N ARG A 118 32.79 -51.96 21.21
CA ARG A 118 32.19 -52.26 22.53
C ARG A 118 32.27 -51.04 23.46
N PRO A 119 31.24 -50.81 24.31
CA PRO A 119 31.25 -49.77 25.33
C PRO A 119 32.45 -49.97 26.27
N THR A 120 33.01 -48.88 26.79
CA THR A 120 34.28 -48.90 27.53
C THR A 120 34.18 -49.58 28.92
N GLY A 121 32.98 -50.00 29.33
CA GLY A 121 32.67 -50.55 30.65
C GLY A 121 32.47 -52.08 30.74
N GLU A 122 32.81 -52.83 29.69
CA GLU A 122 32.87 -54.31 29.69
C GLU A 122 34.30 -54.84 29.57
#